data_AF-A0A7V5N1S8-F1
#
_entry.id   AF-A0A7V5N1S8-F1
#
_cell.length_a   1.000
_cell.length_b   1.000
_cell.length_c   1.000
_cell.angle_alpha   90.00
_cell.angle_beta   90.00
_cell.angle_gamma   90.00
#
_symmetry.space_group_name_H-M   'P 1'
#
loop_
_entity.id
_entity.type
_entity.pdbx_description
1 polymer ?
#
loop_
_entity_poly.entity_id
_entity_poly.type
_entity_poly.pdbx_seq_one_letter_code
_entity_poly.pdbx_strand_id
1 'polypeptide(L)'
;MDKGRQGAGGEPWLPTGGLALRRAVEELSGTSLLKAILELPNARQVVEEMAPTDLFWIVKKIGEEDSSQLLEMASTEQWQHLVDLEGWSRDRVHLDAVRAWLKRLQAADAERLALWLLQEGDLLARFFLGRLLDVTLRDHDTDEVPAGFFSLDGV
;
A
#
# COMPACT_ATOMS: atom_id res chain seq x y z
N MET A 1 -9.27 16.38 50.64
CA MET A 1 -9.76 17.72 50.29
C MET A 1 -8.77 18.34 49.31
N ASP A 2 -9.28 19.20 48.42
CA ASP A 2 -8.61 19.93 47.34
C ASP A 2 -8.42 19.13 46.02
N LYS A 3 -9.46 19.02 45.16
CA LYS A 3 -10.00 19.97 44.16
C LYS A 3 -9.15 20.09 42.88
N GLY A 4 -9.66 19.45 41.83
CA GLY A 4 -10.07 20.14 40.60
C GLY A 4 -8.97 20.70 39.69
N ARG A 5 -8.72 19.99 38.60
CA ARG A 5 -8.57 20.61 37.28
C ARG A 5 -9.37 19.81 36.24
N GLN A 6 -10.61 20.27 36.03
CA GLN A 6 -11.23 20.22 34.71
C GLN A 6 -10.93 21.53 33.99
N GLY A 7 -10.76 21.45 32.68
CA GLY A 7 -10.45 22.54 31.77
C GLY A 7 -9.25 22.16 30.90
N ALA A 8 -9.28 22.18 29.57
CA ALA A 8 -10.28 22.67 28.63
C ALA A 8 -9.99 21.99 27.28
N GLY A 9 -10.93 22.12 26.32
CA GLY A 9 -10.94 21.50 25.00
C GLY A 9 -9.57 21.21 24.39
N GLY A 10 -9.27 19.92 24.21
CA GLY A 10 -8.17 19.49 23.39
C GLY A 10 -8.51 19.86 21.95
N GLU A 11 -7.77 20.81 21.38
CA GLU A 11 -7.81 21.10 19.97
C GLU A 11 -7.73 19.77 19.19
N PRO A 12 -8.50 19.60 18.10
CA PRO A 12 -8.34 18.45 17.23
C PRO A 12 -6.87 18.42 16.85
N TRP A 13 -6.22 17.31 17.16
CA TRP A 13 -4.85 17.10 16.74
C TRP A 13 -4.82 17.25 15.21
N LEU A 14 -4.19 18.31 14.74
CA LEU A 14 -3.99 18.56 13.32
C LEU A 14 -2.59 18.05 12.99
N PRO A 15 -2.45 16.92 12.29
CA PRO A 15 -1.15 16.41 11.87
C PRO A 15 -0.74 17.08 10.56
N THR A 16 -0.74 18.41 10.53
CA THR A 16 -0.06 19.17 9.47
C THR A 16 1.42 19.38 9.79
N GLY A 17 1.85 19.07 11.03
CA GLY A 17 3.24 19.15 11.45
C GLY A 17 3.90 17.78 11.56
N GLY A 18 4.91 17.50 10.73
CA GLY A 18 5.70 16.28 10.80
C GLY A 18 6.32 15.99 12.19
N LEU A 19 6.50 17.01 13.04
CA LEU A 19 6.97 16.86 14.42
C LEU A 19 5.99 16.12 15.34
N ALA A 20 4.67 16.36 15.20
CA ALA A 20 3.66 15.72 16.03
C ALA A 20 3.48 14.25 15.64
N LEU A 21 3.47 13.96 14.34
CA LEU A 21 3.46 12.60 13.81
C LEU A 21 4.71 11.83 14.26
N ARG A 22 5.91 12.42 14.11
CA ARG A 22 7.17 11.81 14.57
C ARG A 22 7.15 11.47 16.05
N ARG A 23 6.67 12.40 16.89
CA ARG A 23 6.54 12.15 18.32
C ARG A 23 5.57 11.01 18.64
N ALA A 24 4.41 10.96 17.97
CA ALA A 24 3.47 9.86 18.12
C ALA A 24 4.06 8.52 17.65
N VAL A 25 4.84 8.53 16.57
CA VAL A 25 5.59 7.37 16.08
C VAL A 25 6.66 6.94 17.08
N GLU A 26 7.28 7.84 17.84
CA GLU A 26 8.24 7.49 18.89
C GLU A 26 7.56 6.95 20.15
N GLU A 27 6.46 7.56 20.57
CA GLU A 27 5.83 7.31 21.88
C GLU A 27 4.82 6.15 21.87
N LEU A 28 4.14 5.88 20.75
CA LEU A 28 3.06 4.90 20.68
C LEU A 28 3.54 3.53 20.18
N SER A 29 2.82 2.46 20.56
CA SER A 29 2.94 1.16 19.88
C SER A 29 2.31 1.23 18.48
N GLY A 30 2.64 0.29 17.59
CA GLY A 30 2.02 0.21 16.26
C GLY A 30 0.49 0.18 16.33
N THR A 31 -0.09 -0.71 17.14
CA THR A 31 -1.54 -0.81 17.33
C THR A 31 -2.15 0.48 17.88
N SER A 32 -1.52 1.12 18.87
CA SER A 32 -2.00 2.38 19.44
C SER A 32 -1.91 3.53 18.44
N LEU A 33 -0.87 3.56 17.61
CA LEU A 33 -0.70 4.55 16.55
C LEU A 33 -1.76 4.40 15.46
N LEU A 34 -2.00 3.17 14.98
CA LEU A 34 -3.05 2.89 14.00
C LEU A 34 -4.41 3.36 14.53
N LYS A 35 -4.74 2.97 15.77
CA LYS A 35 -6.00 3.39 16.41
C LYS A 35 -6.12 4.91 16.47
N ALA A 36 -5.06 5.61 16.88
CA ALA A 36 -5.06 7.07 16.93
C ALA A 36 -5.36 7.66 15.55
N ILE A 37 -4.65 7.23 14.50
CA ILE A 37 -4.88 7.71 13.12
C ILE A 37 -6.33 7.50 12.67
N LEU A 38 -6.90 6.32 12.94
CA LEU A 38 -8.28 6.00 12.55
C LEU A 38 -9.34 6.79 13.32
N GLU A 39 -9.01 7.29 14.52
CA GLU A 39 -9.91 8.12 15.33
C GLU A 39 -9.95 9.60 14.86
N LEU A 40 -9.18 9.97 13.84
CA LEU A 40 -9.30 11.29 13.20
C LEU A 40 -10.66 11.51 12.56
N PRO A 41 -11.24 12.72 12.66
CA PRO A 41 -12.35 13.10 11.81
C PRO A 41 -11.96 13.16 10.32
N ASN A 42 -10.69 13.38 9.99
CA ASN A 42 -10.15 13.49 8.64
C ASN A 42 -9.01 12.48 8.36
N ALA A 43 -9.13 11.25 8.86
CA ALA A 43 -8.10 10.20 8.78
C ALA A 43 -7.52 10.01 7.37
N ARG A 44 -8.42 9.88 6.37
CA ARG A 44 -8.02 9.71 4.97
C ARG A 44 -7.17 10.86 4.47
N GLN A 45 -7.63 12.10 4.64
CA GLN A 45 -6.90 13.28 4.20
C GLN A 45 -5.51 13.34 4.84
N VAL A 46 -5.42 13.07 6.14
CA VAL A 46 -4.14 13.05 6.87
C VAL A 46 -3.19 12.00 6.31
N VAL A 47 -3.70 10.80 6.02
CA VAL A 47 -2.88 9.73 5.44
C VAL A 47 -2.44 10.11 4.03
N GLU A 48 -3.34 10.62 3.19
CA GLU A 48 -3.03 11.00 1.80
C GLU A 48 -2.02 12.17 1.72
N GLU A 49 -2.10 13.14 2.63
CA GLU A 49 -1.18 14.29 2.69
C GLU A 49 0.16 13.96 3.37
N MET A 50 0.29 12.79 4.00
CA MET A 50 1.52 12.36 4.66
C MET A 50 2.63 12.12 3.64
N ALA A 51 3.87 12.46 4.00
CA ALA A 51 5.02 12.12 3.18
C ALA A 51 5.09 10.59 2.97
N PRO A 52 5.35 10.09 1.74
CA PRO A 52 5.42 8.65 1.47
C PRO A 52 6.40 7.89 2.38
N THR A 53 7.52 8.51 2.73
CA THR A 53 8.52 7.93 3.65
C THR A 53 8.00 7.79 5.08
N ASP A 54 7.19 8.75 5.56
CA ASP A 54 6.59 8.65 6.90
C ASP A 54 5.56 7.51 6.93
N LEU A 55 4.73 7.40 5.87
CA LEU A 55 3.79 6.28 5.74
C LEU A 55 4.52 4.93 5.75
N PHE A 56 5.62 4.82 4.99
CA PHE A 56 6.45 3.61 4.97
C PHE A 56 6.86 3.19 6.39
N TRP A 57 7.44 4.10 7.17
CA TRP A 57 7.89 3.78 8.53
C TRP A 57 6.74 3.44 9.48
N ILE A 58 5.57 4.07 9.32
CA ILE A 58 4.37 3.75 10.09
C ILE A 58 3.90 2.33 9.77
N VAL A 59 3.84 1.95 8.50
CA VAL A 59 3.49 0.59 8.07
C VAL A 59 4.47 -0.43 8.65
N LYS A 60 5.78 -0.17 8.62
CA LYS A 60 6.79 -1.07 9.24
C LYS A 60 6.62 -1.17 10.76
N LYS A 61 6.23 -0.08 11.43
CA LYS A 61 6.00 -0.05 12.88
C LYS A 61 4.73 -0.79 13.30
N ILE A 62 3.67 -0.69 12.51
CA ILE A 62 2.41 -1.42 12.73
C ILE A 62 2.58 -2.90 12.43
N GLY A 63 3.32 -3.21 11.37
CA GLY A 63 3.36 -4.52 10.75
C GLY A 63 2.60 -4.50 9.44
N GLU A 64 3.19 -5.08 8.40
CA GLU A 64 2.65 -5.01 7.03
C GLU A 64 1.30 -5.70 6.89
N GLU A 65 1.08 -6.80 7.62
CA GLU A 65 -0.19 -7.55 7.60
C GLU A 65 -1.33 -6.78 8.27
N ASP A 66 -1.01 -5.94 9.26
CA ASP A 66 -1.99 -5.19 10.05
C ASP A 66 -2.24 -3.78 9.50
N SER A 67 -1.64 -3.43 8.36
CA SER A 67 -1.66 -2.07 7.79
C SER A 67 -2.73 -1.85 6.71
N SER A 68 -3.63 -2.80 6.46
CA SER A 68 -4.62 -2.72 5.36
C SER A 68 -5.44 -1.42 5.38
N GLN A 69 -5.88 -0.97 6.55
CA GLN A 69 -6.68 0.26 6.69
C GLN A 69 -5.90 1.52 6.33
N LEU A 70 -4.59 1.54 6.58
CA LEU A 70 -3.72 2.64 6.12
C LEU A 70 -3.52 2.59 4.61
N LEU A 71 -3.31 1.40 4.05
CA LEU A 71 -3.12 1.23 2.61
C LEU A 71 -4.37 1.64 1.82
N GLU A 72 -5.57 1.38 2.36
CA GLU A 72 -6.84 1.83 1.77
C GLU A 72 -6.95 3.37 1.74
N MET A 73 -6.43 4.04 2.77
CA MET A 73 -6.40 5.51 2.82
C MET A 73 -5.24 6.13 2.03
N ALA A 74 -4.16 5.40 1.76
CA ALA A 74 -2.98 5.93 1.08
C ALA A 74 -3.25 6.33 -0.38
N SER A 75 -2.44 7.26 -0.88
CA SER A 75 -2.41 7.65 -2.29
C SER A 75 -1.62 6.66 -3.16
N THR A 76 -1.80 6.73 -4.49
CA THR A 76 -1.04 5.89 -5.43
C THR A 76 0.47 6.22 -5.44
N GLU A 77 0.85 7.47 -5.19
CA GLU A 77 2.26 7.87 -5.01
C GLU A 77 2.88 7.17 -3.78
N GLN A 78 2.12 7.08 -2.69
CA GLN A 78 2.56 6.39 -1.49
C GLN A 78 2.65 4.87 -1.71
N TRP A 79 1.71 4.29 -2.45
CA TRP A 79 1.79 2.88 -2.89
C TRP A 79 3.04 2.62 -3.72
N GLN A 80 3.34 3.49 -4.70
CA GLN A 80 4.54 3.40 -5.53
C GLN A 80 5.80 3.42 -4.65
N HIS A 81 5.88 4.37 -3.71
CA HIS A 81 7.02 4.48 -2.79
C HIS A 81 7.21 3.23 -1.93
N LEU A 82 6.14 2.67 -1.37
CA LEU A 82 6.19 1.42 -0.59
C LEU A 82 6.75 0.27 -1.43
N VAL A 83 6.22 0.08 -2.64
CA VAL A 83 6.64 -1.00 -3.53
C VAL A 83 8.07 -0.80 -4.03
N ASP A 84 8.52 0.44 -4.26
CA ASP A 84 9.90 0.73 -4.65
C ASP A 84 10.91 0.45 -3.54
N LEU A 85 10.55 0.65 -2.29
CA LEU A 85 11.44 0.35 -1.16
C LEU A 85 11.50 -1.15 -0.85
N GLU A 86 10.38 -1.86 -1.00
CA GLU A 86 10.27 -3.25 -0.55
C GLU A 86 10.40 -4.27 -1.69
N GLY A 87 10.19 -3.86 -2.93
CA GLY A 87 10.23 -4.70 -4.11
C GLY A 87 11.64 -5.00 -4.64
N TRP A 88 12.67 -4.34 -4.11
CA TRP A 88 14.04 -4.41 -4.60
C TRP A 88 14.99 -5.08 -3.62
N SER A 89 15.88 -5.93 -4.15
CA SER A 89 17.04 -6.46 -3.47
C SER A 89 18.29 -6.04 -4.25
N ARG A 90 18.91 -4.94 -3.82
CA ARG A 90 20.00 -4.26 -4.53
C ARG A 90 19.59 -3.87 -5.96
N ASP A 91 20.14 -4.52 -6.97
CA ASP A 91 19.94 -4.27 -8.39
C ASP A 91 18.84 -5.17 -9.01
N ARG A 92 18.15 -5.98 -8.20
CA ARG A 92 17.18 -6.97 -8.69
C ARG A 92 15.84 -6.82 -8.02
N VAL A 93 14.78 -6.96 -8.81
CA VAL A 93 13.42 -7.06 -8.28
C VAL A 93 13.25 -8.40 -7.55
N HIS A 94 12.77 -8.34 -6.31
CA HIS A 94 12.44 -9.49 -5.48
C HIS A 94 10.98 -9.90 -5.71
N LEU A 95 10.76 -10.82 -6.65
CA LEU A 95 9.42 -11.17 -7.13
C LEU A 95 8.44 -11.59 -6.02
N ASP A 96 8.89 -12.35 -5.01
CA ASP A 96 8.00 -12.78 -3.93
C ASP A 96 7.59 -11.62 -3.01
N ALA A 97 8.45 -10.61 -2.86
CA ALA A 97 8.15 -9.42 -2.06
C ALA A 97 7.16 -8.54 -2.83
N VAL A 98 7.41 -8.30 -4.12
CA VAL A 98 6.46 -7.62 -5.00
C VAL A 98 5.11 -8.32 -4.98
N ARG A 99 5.07 -9.65 -5.14
CA ARG A 99 3.82 -10.42 -5.07
C ARG A 99 3.11 -10.20 -3.74
N ALA A 100 3.83 -10.22 -2.63
CA ALA A 100 3.26 -10.05 -1.30
C ALA A 100 2.68 -8.62 -1.13
N TRP A 101 3.35 -7.60 -1.65
CA TRP A 101 2.83 -6.23 -1.65
C TRP A 101 1.64 -6.05 -2.58
N LEU A 102 1.68 -6.56 -3.80
CA LEU A 102 0.52 -6.52 -4.71
C LEU A 102 -0.71 -7.19 -4.10
N LYS A 103 -0.56 -8.28 -3.34
CA LYS A 103 -1.68 -8.89 -2.59
C LYS A 103 -2.23 -7.97 -1.50
N ARG A 104 -1.38 -7.25 -0.77
CA ARG A 104 -1.82 -6.30 0.26
C ARG A 104 -2.55 -5.11 -0.36
N LEU A 105 -2.02 -4.56 -1.45
CA LEU A 105 -2.68 -3.48 -2.20
C LEU A 105 -4.01 -3.95 -2.81
N GLN A 106 -4.08 -5.19 -3.30
CA GLN A 106 -5.32 -5.78 -3.79
C GLN A 106 -6.37 -5.90 -2.69
N ALA A 107 -5.96 -6.33 -1.49
CA ALA A 107 -6.85 -6.42 -0.33
C ALA A 107 -7.32 -5.05 0.16
N ALA A 108 -6.50 -4.01 0.01
CA ALA A 108 -6.86 -2.65 0.34
C ALA A 108 -7.83 -2.03 -0.67
N ASP A 109 -7.53 -2.13 -1.97
CA ASP A 109 -8.39 -1.65 -3.06
C ASP A 109 -7.97 -2.29 -4.40
N ALA A 110 -8.75 -3.28 -4.87
CA ALA A 110 -8.44 -4.03 -6.08
C ALA A 110 -8.62 -3.21 -7.38
N GLU A 111 -9.59 -2.30 -7.43
CA GLU A 111 -9.85 -1.48 -8.62
C GLU A 111 -8.75 -0.43 -8.77
N ARG A 112 -8.40 0.24 -7.67
CA ARG A 112 -7.29 1.19 -7.66
C ARG A 112 -5.96 0.53 -7.97
N LEU A 113 -5.73 -0.69 -7.50
CA LEU A 113 -4.54 -1.46 -7.87
C LEU A 113 -4.47 -1.70 -9.37
N ALA A 114 -5.58 -2.10 -10.01
CA ALA A 114 -5.61 -2.31 -11.45
C ALA A 114 -5.28 -1.04 -12.21
N LEU A 115 -5.85 0.11 -11.81
CA LEU A 115 -5.56 1.40 -12.43
C LEU A 115 -4.10 1.82 -12.24
N TRP A 116 -3.56 1.69 -11.03
CA TRP A 116 -2.16 2.00 -10.73
C TRP A 116 -1.19 1.13 -11.54
N LEU A 117 -1.46 -0.18 -11.68
CA LEU A 117 -0.65 -1.09 -12.50
C LEU A 117 -0.67 -0.73 -14.00
N LEU A 118 -1.68 -0.01 -14.47
CA LEU A 118 -1.78 0.48 -15.86
C LEU A 118 -1.18 1.87 -16.04
N GLN A 119 -0.79 2.54 -14.94
CA GLN A 119 -0.28 3.91 -14.92
C GLN A 119 1.13 3.95 -14.32
N GLU A 120 1.28 4.38 -13.07
CA GLU A 120 2.60 4.54 -12.43
C GLU A 120 3.33 3.20 -12.29
N GLY A 121 2.60 2.13 -12.01
CA GLY A 121 3.11 0.77 -11.85
C GLY A 121 3.35 0.00 -13.15
N ASP A 122 3.16 0.60 -14.34
CA ASP A 122 3.18 -0.10 -15.64
C ASP A 122 4.47 -0.89 -15.90
N LEU A 123 5.64 -0.30 -15.63
CA LEU A 123 6.91 -0.99 -15.83
C LEU A 123 7.07 -2.21 -14.91
N LEU A 124 6.66 -2.05 -13.64
CA LEU A 124 6.66 -3.15 -12.69
C LEU A 124 5.67 -4.23 -13.12
N ALA A 125 4.47 -3.84 -13.54
CA ALA A 125 3.42 -4.76 -14.00
C ALA A 125 3.93 -5.60 -15.18
N ARG A 126 4.49 -4.96 -16.22
CA ARG A 126 5.05 -5.64 -17.40
C ARG A 126 6.18 -6.58 -17.01
N PHE A 127 7.11 -6.12 -16.17
CA PHE A 127 8.21 -6.96 -15.72
C PHE A 127 7.73 -8.16 -14.91
N PHE A 128 6.87 -7.92 -13.92
CA PHE A 128 6.36 -8.95 -13.01
C PHE A 128 5.52 -9.98 -13.77
N LEU A 129 4.53 -9.55 -14.56
CA LEU A 129 3.69 -10.44 -15.36
C LEU A 129 4.51 -11.18 -16.42
N GLY A 130 5.47 -10.52 -17.07
CA GLY A 130 6.38 -11.17 -18.02
C GLY A 130 7.29 -12.24 -17.42
N ARG A 131 7.39 -12.33 -16.07
CA ARG A 131 8.07 -13.44 -15.38
C ARG A 131 7.12 -14.51 -14.85
N LEU A 132 5.82 -14.26 -14.87
CA LEU A 132 4.80 -15.17 -14.36
C LEU A 132 3.96 -15.83 -15.45
N LEU A 133 3.86 -15.18 -16.60
CA LEU A 133 3.02 -15.60 -17.70
C LEU A 133 3.90 -16.07 -18.85
N ASP A 134 3.51 -17.19 -19.45
CA ASP A 134 3.94 -17.58 -20.77
C ASP A 134 2.84 -17.17 -21.75
N VAL A 135 3.20 -16.33 -22.73
CA VAL A 135 2.26 -15.78 -23.71
C VAL A 135 2.75 -16.14 -25.10
N THR A 136 1.97 -16.97 -25.78
CA THR A 136 2.26 -17.44 -27.14
C THR A 136 1.17 -16.99 -28.09
N LEU A 137 1.56 -16.59 -29.31
CA LEU A 137 0.60 -16.40 -30.40
C LEU A 137 0.19 -17.78 -30.94
N ARG A 138 -1.12 -18.00 -31.09
CA ARG A 138 -1.64 -19.23 -31.71
C ARG A 138 -1.19 -19.30 -33.16
N ASP A 139 -0.72 -20.47 -33.58
CA ASP A 139 -0.46 -20.73 -35.00
C ASP A 139 -1.80 -20.86 -35.75
N HIS A 140 -1.91 -20.23 -36.92
CA HIS A 140 -3.15 -20.22 -37.70
C HIS A 140 -3.57 -21.63 -38.17
N ASP A 141 -2.62 -22.57 -38.19
CA ASP A 141 -2.83 -23.92 -38.69
C ASP A 141 -3.36 -24.92 -37.63
N THR A 142 -3.52 -24.50 -36.36
CA THR A 142 -4.11 -25.36 -35.33
C THR A 142 -5.01 -24.61 -34.33
N ASP A 143 -6.17 -25.19 -34.06
CA ASP A 143 -7.10 -24.70 -33.03
C ASP A 143 -6.81 -25.28 -31.63
N GLU A 144 -5.82 -26.17 -31.52
CA GLU A 144 -5.47 -26.82 -30.26
C GLU A 144 -4.72 -25.85 -29.32
N VAL A 145 -5.29 -25.64 -28.14
CA VAL A 145 -4.62 -24.91 -27.05
C VAL A 145 -3.82 -25.91 -26.22
N PRO A 146 -2.49 -25.71 -26.04
CA PRO A 146 -1.67 -26.60 -25.23
C PRO A 146 -2.19 -26.71 -23.80
N ALA A 147 -1.99 -27.87 -23.17
CA ALA A 147 -2.39 -28.09 -21.79
C ALA A 147 -1.75 -27.04 -20.86
N GLY A 148 -2.57 -26.36 -20.06
CA GLY A 148 -2.13 -25.29 -19.16
C GLY A 148 -2.24 -23.88 -19.74
N PHE A 149 -2.57 -23.73 -21.02
CA PHE A 149 -2.88 -22.46 -21.67
C PHE A 149 -4.39 -22.27 -21.80
N PHE A 150 -4.83 -21.02 -21.95
CA PHE A 150 -6.21 -20.67 -22.30
C PHE A 150 -6.20 -19.54 -23.34
N SER A 151 -7.28 -19.43 -24.13
CA SER A 151 -7.44 -18.34 -25.10
C SER A 151 -8.28 -17.21 -24.50
N LEU A 152 -7.92 -15.96 -24.79
CA LEU A 152 -8.73 -14.79 -24.44
C LEU A 152 -9.84 -14.52 -25.47
N ASP A 153 -9.80 -15.19 -26.64
CA ASP A 153 -10.76 -15.01 -27.74
C ASP A 153 -12.07 -15.79 -27.58
N GLY A 154 -12.30 -16.40 -26.40
CA GLY A 154 -13.63 -16.90 -26.00
C GLY A 154 -14.12 -18.17 -26.71
N VAL A 155 -13.24 -19.16 -26.96
CA VAL A 155 -13.65 -20.51 -27.39
C VAL A 155 -13.71 -21.47 -26.22
#